data_AF-A0A2D5EMA4-F1
#
_entry.id   AF-A0A2D5EMA4-F1
#
_cell.length_a   1.000
_cell.length_b   1.000
_cell.length_c   1.000
_cell.angle_alpha   90.00
_cell.angle_beta   90.00
_cell.angle_gamma   90.00
#
_symmetry.space_group_name_H-M   'P 1'
#
loop_
_entity.id
_entity.type
_entity.pdbx_description
1 polymer ?
#
loop_
_entity_poly.entity_id
_entity_poly.type
_entity_poly.pdbx_seq_one_letter_code
_entity_poly.pdbx_strand_id
1 'polypeptide(L)'
;METRIVAELSAEERALLGLAADDVVELVGEREAPPSPVGKAFASERSLEEIVETLDLEPDFDPVFETAAALPEVKQWARAPGIYSLEWTADVLRGEHAEWADRRVVDARHTPALIRLHVGQDTFVARFDGRKATVFRTEAKTRHRIDPPAPVERIEIPAPELASLLGDRSTPAWLESAFGELAPSPYAPSRLAAAGLVVRGWGPASPEERARETERLIAGERSHIDAVRSWVESISAPTRRAVEESATADAEVLPEQAEALAIAFERGAAVAESIAGALVRARDDLTSVDVALGLVGEGDALRRALADTDDAIALHMTPLTQCAAAVRATMGEARLRALRRLDAGESWWLGGWRA
;
A
#
# COMPACT_ATOMS: atom_id res chain seq x y z
N MET A 1 -29.75 -17.19 31.93
CA MET A 1 -28.65 -16.23 32.15
C MET A 1 -27.78 -16.36 30.92
N GLU A 2 -28.07 -15.57 29.89
CA GLU A 2 -27.33 -15.62 28.63
C GLU A 2 -26.00 -14.91 28.82
N THR A 3 -24.92 -15.68 28.72
CA THR A 3 -23.56 -15.15 28.66
C THR A 3 -23.44 -14.34 27.37
N ARG A 4 -23.73 -13.04 27.46
CA ARG A 4 -23.51 -12.11 26.35
C ARG A 4 -21.99 -12.01 26.19
N ILE A 5 -21.45 -12.74 25.22
CA ILE A 5 -20.04 -12.64 24.84
C ILE A 5 -19.85 -11.20 24.39
N VAL A 6 -19.20 -10.40 25.23
CA VAL A 6 -18.72 -9.07 24.83
C VAL A 6 -17.76 -9.35 23.67
N ALA A 7 -18.03 -8.77 22.50
CA ALA A 7 -17.12 -8.91 21.37
C ALA A 7 -15.77 -8.33 21.81
N GLU A 8 -14.75 -9.19 21.90
CA GLU A 8 -13.37 -8.77 22.16
C GLU A 8 -12.57 -8.92 20.86
N LEU A 9 -11.57 -8.05 20.69
CA LEU A 9 -10.54 -8.24 19.67
C LEU A 9 -9.63 -9.38 20.11
N SER A 10 -9.36 -10.32 19.21
CA SER A 10 -8.41 -11.40 19.50
C SER A 10 -6.99 -10.84 19.69
N ALA A 11 -6.10 -11.62 20.30
CA ALA A 11 -4.69 -11.25 20.42
C ALA A 11 -4.03 -10.97 19.04
N GLU A 12 -4.46 -11.70 18.01
CA GLU A 12 -4.05 -11.50 16.62
C GLU A 12 -4.57 -10.18 16.05
N GLU A 13 -5.84 -9.84 16.29
CA GLU A 13 -6.44 -8.59 15.81
C GLU A 13 -5.77 -7.40 16.49
N ARG A 14 -5.57 -7.46 17.81
CA ARG A 14 -4.80 -6.46 18.57
C ARG A 14 -3.38 -6.29 18.03
N ALA A 15 -2.72 -7.39 17.67
CA ALA A 15 -1.39 -7.36 17.07
C ALA A 15 -1.35 -6.61 15.73
N LEU A 16 -2.26 -6.93 14.80
CA LEU A 16 -2.40 -6.25 13.51
C LEU A 16 -2.67 -4.75 13.69
N LEU A 17 -3.34 -4.40 14.78
CA LEU A 17 -3.68 -3.02 15.12
C LEU A 17 -2.55 -2.27 15.81
N GLY A 18 -1.45 -2.92 16.18
CA GLY A 18 -0.37 -2.31 16.97
C GLY A 18 -0.78 -2.04 18.42
N LEU A 19 -1.81 -2.73 18.93
CA LEU A 19 -2.30 -2.58 20.29
C LEU A 19 -1.55 -3.50 21.25
N ALA A 20 -1.18 -2.97 22.42
CA ALA A 20 -0.66 -3.73 23.52
C ALA A 20 -1.75 -4.66 24.11
N ALA A 21 -1.32 -5.68 24.86
CA ALA A 21 -2.23 -6.64 25.47
C ALA A 21 -3.14 -6.01 26.55
N ASP A 22 -2.77 -4.86 27.09
CA ASP A 22 -3.49 -4.10 28.12
C ASP A 22 -4.19 -2.85 27.57
N ASP A 23 -4.09 -2.57 26.28
CA ASP A 23 -4.78 -1.41 25.67
C ASP A 23 -6.30 -1.54 25.80
N VAL A 24 -6.94 -0.40 26.11
CA VAL A 24 -8.39 -0.31 26.25
C VAL A 24 -9.04 -0.26 24.88
N VAL A 25 -9.94 -1.21 24.65
CA VAL A 25 -10.75 -1.33 23.44
C VAL A 25 -12.21 -1.29 23.86
N GLU A 26 -12.92 -0.25 23.45
CA GLU A 26 -14.33 -0.03 23.75
C GLU A 26 -15.19 -0.43 22.54
N LEU A 27 -16.22 -1.24 22.75
CA LEU A 27 -17.19 -1.55 21.69
C LEU A 27 -18.11 -0.34 21.47
N VAL A 28 -18.06 0.26 20.28
CA VAL A 28 -18.83 1.45 19.91
C VAL A 28 -20.11 1.10 19.17
N GLY A 29 -20.03 0.08 18.33
CA GLY A 29 -21.11 -0.25 17.41
C GLY A 29 -21.10 -1.71 17.04
N GLU A 30 -22.30 -2.28 16.95
CA GLU A 30 -22.50 -3.64 16.51
C GLU A 30 -23.79 -3.71 15.70
N ARG A 31 -23.72 -4.25 14.48
CA ARG A 31 -24.88 -4.44 13.61
C ARG A 31 -24.82 -5.80 12.94
N GLU A 32 -25.92 -6.55 13.02
CA GLU A 32 -26.09 -7.74 12.21
C GLU A 32 -26.35 -7.37 10.76
N ALA A 33 -25.74 -8.12 9.85
CA ALA A 33 -25.97 -7.93 8.43
C ALA A 33 -27.44 -8.27 8.11
N PRO A 34 -28.09 -7.50 7.22
CA PRO A 34 -29.48 -7.75 6.87
C PRO A 34 -29.61 -9.15 6.24
N PRO A 35 -30.71 -9.87 6.53
CA PRO A 35 -30.95 -11.17 5.93
C PRO A 35 -31.20 -11.00 4.42
N SER A 36 -30.23 -11.39 3.59
CA SER A 36 -30.39 -11.36 2.13
C SER A 36 -30.60 -12.78 1.57
N PRO A 37 -31.80 -13.11 1.04
CA PRO A 37 -32.04 -14.38 0.35
C PRO A 37 -31.38 -14.45 -1.03
N VAL A 38 -31.05 -13.29 -1.65
CA VAL A 38 -30.42 -13.18 -2.97
C VAL A 38 -28.88 -13.13 -2.86
N GLY A 39 -28.35 -12.49 -1.81
CA GLY A 39 -26.91 -12.25 -1.65
C GLY A 39 -26.07 -13.49 -1.34
N LYS A 40 -26.66 -14.56 -0.80
CA LYS A 40 -25.94 -15.81 -0.56
C LYS A 40 -25.59 -16.60 -1.82
N ALA A 41 -26.35 -16.43 -2.91
CA ALA A 41 -26.15 -17.19 -4.15
C ALA A 41 -25.46 -16.36 -5.24
N PHE A 42 -25.72 -15.06 -5.32
CA PHE A 42 -25.17 -14.20 -6.37
C PHE A 42 -23.71 -13.76 -6.09
N ALA A 43 -23.37 -13.55 -4.81
CA ALA A 43 -22.05 -13.07 -4.44
C ALA A 43 -21.04 -14.23 -4.31
N SER A 44 -21.41 -15.36 -3.69
CA SER A 44 -20.47 -16.44 -3.37
C SER A 44 -19.72 -17.07 -4.55
N GLU A 45 -20.12 -16.78 -5.79
CA GLU A 45 -19.50 -17.32 -7.01
C GLU A 45 -18.66 -16.30 -7.78
N ARG A 46 -18.73 -15.00 -7.43
CA ARG A 46 -18.03 -13.93 -8.14
C ARG A 46 -16.78 -13.46 -7.42
N SER A 47 -15.71 -13.25 -8.18
CA SER A 47 -14.48 -12.66 -7.68
C SER A 47 -14.69 -11.19 -7.31
N LEU A 48 -13.78 -10.62 -6.53
CA LEU A 48 -13.87 -9.22 -6.13
C LEU A 48 -13.77 -8.27 -7.34
N GLU A 49 -12.99 -8.63 -8.36
CA GLU A 49 -12.89 -7.87 -9.61
C GLU A 49 -14.23 -7.82 -10.37
N GLU A 50 -14.92 -8.95 -10.50
CA GLU A 50 -16.25 -9.03 -11.13
C GLU A 50 -17.31 -8.22 -10.35
N ILE A 51 -17.13 -8.12 -9.03
CA ILE A 51 -17.98 -7.28 -8.19
C ILE A 51 -17.72 -5.81 -8.50
N VAL A 52 -16.46 -5.37 -8.54
CA VAL A 52 -16.09 -3.99 -8.87
C VAL A 52 -16.66 -3.58 -10.23
N GLU A 53 -16.56 -4.42 -11.26
CA GLU A 53 -17.18 -4.17 -12.57
C GLU A 53 -18.72 -4.02 -12.47
N THR A 54 -19.36 -4.79 -11.59
CA THR A 54 -20.81 -4.70 -11.37
C THR A 54 -21.19 -3.41 -10.64
N LEU A 55 -20.34 -2.92 -9.74
CA LEU A 55 -20.58 -1.70 -8.97
C LEU A 55 -20.63 -0.45 -9.86
N ASP A 56 -19.92 -0.43 -10.98
CA ASP A 56 -20.00 0.66 -11.96
C ASP A 56 -21.39 0.80 -12.60
N LEU A 57 -22.16 -0.30 -12.62
CA LEU A 57 -23.52 -0.32 -13.16
C LEU A 57 -24.57 -0.13 -12.06
N GLU A 58 -24.33 -0.67 -10.87
CA GLU A 58 -25.34 -0.75 -9.80
C GLU A 58 -24.74 -0.53 -8.38
N PRO A 59 -24.33 0.71 -8.03
CA PRO A 59 -23.71 1.03 -6.74
C PRO A 59 -24.74 1.26 -5.63
N ASP A 60 -25.47 0.21 -5.26
CA ASP A 60 -26.53 0.29 -4.25
C ASP A 60 -26.03 -0.06 -2.84
N PHE A 61 -25.58 0.96 -2.11
CA PHE A 61 -24.90 0.82 -0.83
C PHE A 61 -25.68 1.46 0.33
N ASP A 62 -25.93 0.68 1.37
CA ASP A 62 -26.61 1.12 2.59
C ASP A 62 -25.62 1.45 3.72
N PRO A 63 -25.82 2.52 4.50
CA PRO A 63 -24.97 2.82 5.64
C PRO A 63 -25.06 1.72 6.71
N VAL A 64 -23.91 1.26 7.19
CA VAL A 64 -23.84 0.23 8.24
C VAL A 64 -24.15 0.81 9.61
N PHE A 65 -23.77 2.06 9.90
CA PHE A 65 -24.09 2.69 11.19
C PHE A 65 -24.77 4.04 10.92
N GLU A 66 -26.02 4.20 11.37
CA GLU A 66 -26.84 5.36 10.96
C GLU A 66 -26.59 6.64 11.76
N THR A 67 -25.97 6.62 12.96
CA THR A 67 -26.09 7.77 13.88
C THR A 67 -24.97 7.94 14.92
N ALA A 68 -23.74 7.50 14.67
CA ALA A 68 -22.62 8.00 15.47
C ALA A 68 -21.91 9.08 14.66
N ALA A 69 -22.09 10.36 15.02
CA ALA A 69 -21.52 11.54 14.36
C ALA A 69 -19.97 11.59 14.32
N ALA A 70 -19.29 10.47 14.57
CA ALA A 70 -17.86 10.33 14.71
C ALA A 70 -17.29 9.05 14.05
N LEU A 71 -18.08 8.27 13.29
CA LEU A 71 -17.56 7.14 12.52
C LEU A 71 -17.44 7.51 11.03
N PRO A 72 -16.38 7.07 10.32
CA PRO A 72 -16.30 7.29 8.88
C PRO A 72 -17.41 6.51 8.16
N GLU A 73 -17.75 6.95 6.96
CA GLU A 73 -18.88 6.41 6.21
C GLU A 73 -18.60 4.98 5.71
N VAL A 74 -18.96 4.00 6.53
CA VAL A 74 -18.95 2.57 6.16
C VAL A 74 -20.30 2.22 5.56
N LYS A 75 -20.27 1.75 4.31
CA LYS A 75 -21.47 1.26 3.63
C LYS A 75 -21.36 -0.22 3.33
N GLN A 76 -22.48 -0.93 3.35
CA GLN A 76 -22.58 -2.33 2.95
C GLN A 76 -23.39 -2.41 1.66
N TRP A 77 -22.95 -3.25 0.74
CA TRP A 77 -23.65 -3.42 -0.53
C TRP A 77 -24.97 -4.14 -0.29
N ALA A 78 -26.10 -3.52 -0.68
CA ALA A 78 -27.44 -4.04 -0.40
C ALA A 78 -27.66 -5.45 -0.98
N ARG A 79 -26.98 -5.75 -2.08
CA ARG A 79 -27.10 -7.04 -2.78
C ARG A 79 -26.29 -8.17 -2.16
N ALA A 80 -25.23 -7.88 -1.40
CA ALA A 80 -24.32 -8.89 -0.88
C ALA A 80 -23.84 -8.57 0.55
N PRO A 81 -24.46 -9.19 1.57
CA PRO A 81 -23.92 -9.17 2.93
C PRO A 81 -22.48 -9.69 2.93
N GLY A 82 -21.55 -8.87 3.42
CA GLY A 82 -20.12 -9.19 3.39
C GLY A 82 -19.29 -8.34 2.42
N ILE A 83 -19.92 -7.59 1.50
CA ILE A 83 -19.23 -6.59 0.68
C ILE A 83 -19.44 -5.22 1.29
N TYR A 84 -18.34 -4.53 1.58
CA TYR A 84 -18.33 -3.23 2.23
C TYR A 84 -17.60 -2.20 1.37
N SER A 85 -18.09 -0.97 1.37
CA SER A 85 -17.44 0.17 0.75
C SER A 85 -17.00 1.16 1.82
N LEU A 86 -15.73 1.56 1.73
CA LEU A 86 -15.03 2.39 2.69
C LEU A 86 -14.39 3.57 1.98
N GLU A 87 -14.22 4.67 2.69
CA GLU A 87 -13.36 5.76 2.23
C GLU A 87 -11.93 5.26 2.05
N TRP A 88 -11.20 5.81 1.08
CA TRP A 88 -9.82 5.41 0.76
C TRP A 88 -8.85 5.47 1.94
N THR A 89 -9.11 6.38 2.88
CA THR A 89 -8.32 6.60 4.10
C THR A 89 -8.43 5.46 5.12
N ALA A 90 -9.30 4.47 4.88
CA ALA A 90 -9.40 3.28 5.71
C ALA A 90 -8.27 2.30 5.41
N ASP A 91 -7.52 1.91 6.44
CA ASP A 91 -6.45 0.90 6.31
C ASP A 91 -7.05 -0.50 6.42
N VAL A 92 -7.02 -1.27 5.34
CA VAL A 92 -7.43 -2.68 5.35
C VAL A 92 -6.26 -3.51 5.89
N LEU A 93 -6.32 -3.89 7.17
CA LEU A 93 -5.27 -4.66 7.85
C LEU A 93 -5.37 -6.16 7.54
N ARG A 94 -6.60 -6.64 7.30
CA ARG A 94 -6.91 -8.03 6.94
C ARG A 94 -8.15 -8.05 6.07
N GLY A 95 -8.15 -8.89 5.04
CA GLY A 95 -9.28 -9.06 4.12
C GLY A 95 -8.91 -8.71 2.69
N GLU A 96 -9.60 -9.33 1.75
CA GLU A 96 -9.45 -9.06 0.32
C GLU A 96 -10.13 -7.72 0.02
N HIS A 97 -9.47 -6.87 -0.77
CA HIS A 97 -10.00 -5.58 -1.14
C HIS A 97 -9.58 -5.19 -2.55
N ALA A 98 -10.40 -4.35 -3.18
CA ALA A 98 -10.16 -3.78 -4.48
C ALA A 98 -10.56 -2.31 -4.47
N GLU A 99 -9.98 -1.58 -5.40
CA GLU A 99 -10.23 -0.15 -5.57
C GLU A 99 -11.45 0.05 -6.46
N TRP A 100 -12.34 0.97 -6.08
CA TRP A 100 -13.51 1.32 -6.86
C TRP A 100 -13.86 2.79 -6.65
N ALA A 101 -13.78 3.58 -7.72
CA ALA A 101 -13.91 5.03 -7.67
C ALA A 101 -12.98 5.67 -6.62
N ASP A 102 -13.52 6.45 -5.67
CA ASP A 102 -12.79 7.05 -4.56
C ASP A 102 -12.87 6.23 -3.26
N ARG A 103 -13.21 4.94 -3.38
CA ARG A 103 -13.50 4.04 -2.27
C ARG A 103 -12.72 2.74 -2.38
N ARG A 104 -12.59 2.06 -1.24
CA ARG A 104 -12.14 0.67 -1.17
C ARG A 104 -13.34 -0.24 -0.99
N VAL A 105 -13.42 -1.27 -1.82
CA VAL A 105 -14.40 -2.33 -1.70
C VAL A 105 -13.73 -3.50 -1.03
N VAL A 106 -14.25 -3.92 0.12
CA VAL A 106 -13.71 -5.00 0.92
C VAL A 106 -14.64 -6.19 0.86
N ASP A 107 -14.06 -7.34 0.58
CA ASP A 107 -14.72 -8.63 0.66
C ASP A 107 -14.45 -9.31 2.00
N ALA A 108 -15.50 -9.39 2.82
CA ALA A 108 -15.52 -10.07 4.10
C ALA A 108 -16.49 -11.27 4.13
N ARG A 109 -16.88 -11.79 2.96
CA ARG A 109 -17.87 -12.89 2.84
C ARG A 109 -17.33 -14.20 3.42
N HIS A 110 -16.07 -14.51 3.14
CA HIS A 110 -15.42 -15.77 3.52
C HIS A 110 -14.51 -15.64 4.73
N THR A 111 -13.80 -14.51 4.82
CA THR A 111 -12.84 -14.23 5.88
C THR A 111 -13.18 -12.88 6.52
N PRO A 112 -13.22 -12.76 7.86
CA PRO A 112 -13.46 -11.49 8.50
C PRO A 112 -12.40 -10.45 8.11
N ALA A 113 -12.85 -9.33 7.58
CA ALA A 113 -12.01 -8.18 7.32
C ALA A 113 -11.79 -7.38 8.60
N LEU A 114 -10.56 -6.90 8.78
CA LEU A 114 -10.17 -6.03 9.88
C LEU A 114 -9.64 -4.73 9.28
N ILE A 115 -10.26 -3.62 9.66
CA ILE A 115 -10.01 -2.31 9.08
C ILE A 115 -9.75 -1.31 10.19
N ARG A 116 -8.74 -0.48 10.00
CA ARG A 116 -8.50 0.69 10.83
C ARG A 116 -9.13 1.92 10.17
N LEU A 117 -9.86 2.67 10.97
CA LEU A 117 -10.65 3.82 10.58
C LEU A 117 -10.19 5.02 11.41
N HIS A 118 -9.81 6.11 10.76
CA HIS A 118 -9.34 7.31 11.44
C HIS A 118 -10.39 8.41 11.34
N VAL A 119 -10.84 8.96 12.47
CA VAL A 119 -11.76 10.11 12.49
C VAL A 119 -11.24 11.19 13.43
N GLY A 120 -10.75 12.28 12.86
CA GLY A 120 -10.17 13.38 13.63
C GLY A 120 -8.91 12.94 14.37
N GLN A 121 -9.01 12.71 15.68
CA GLN A 121 -7.90 12.23 16.51
C GLN A 121 -8.18 10.84 17.10
N ASP A 122 -9.35 10.27 16.80
CA ASP A 122 -9.79 8.98 17.30
C ASP A 122 -9.47 7.88 16.28
N THR A 123 -8.97 6.75 16.78
CA THR A 123 -8.80 5.53 16.00
C THR A 123 -9.94 4.57 16.32
N PHE A 124 -10.57 4.11 15.25
CA PHE A 124 -11.59 3.08 15.28
C PHE A 124 -11.11 1.84 14.56
N VAL A 125 -11.65 0.70 14.97
CA VAL A 125 -11.33 -0.61 14.43
C VAL A 125 -12.64 -1.24 14.03
N ALA A 126 -12.80 -1.48 12.75
CA ALA A 126 -13.95 -2.18 12.21
C ALA A 126 -13.59 -3.62 11.89
N ARG A 127 -14.33 -4.55 12.48
CA ARG A 127 -14.35 -5.96 12.13
C ARG A 127 -15.61 -6.24 11.33
N PHE A 128 -15.44 -6.54 10.06
CA PHE A 128 -16.54 -6.90 9.18
C PHE A 128 -16.49 -8.38 8.84
N ASP A 129 -17.64 -9.03 8.88
CA ASP A 129 -17.83 -10.36 8.34
C ASP A 129 -19.17 -10.43 7.58
N GLY A 130 -19.44 -11.54 6.89
CA GLY A 130 -20.66 -11.73 6.12
C GLY A 130 -21.96 -11.79 6.95
N ARG A 131 -21.88 -11.75 8.29
CA ARG A 131 -23.02 -11.84 9.22
C ARG A 131 -23.16 -10.62 10.10
N LYS A 132 -22.07 -9.88 10.33
CA LYS A 132 -21.98 -8.89 11.39
C LYS A 132 -20.89 -7.87 11.10
N ALA A 133 -21.18 -6.62 11.42
CA ALA A 133 -20.23 -5.53 11.47
C ALA A 133 -20.06 -5.09 12.92
N THR A 134 -18.82 -5.05 13.40
CA THR A 134 -18.48 -4.62 14.76
C THR A 134 -17.46 -3.50 14.67
N VAL A 135 -17.66 -2.43 15.43
CA VAL A 135 -16.73 -1.30 15.49
C VAL A 135 -16.31 -1.06 16.93
N PHE A 136 -15.01 -0.99 17.13
CA PHE A 136 -14.37 -0.67 18.39
C PHE A 136 -13.70 0.69 18.31
N ARG A 137 -13.70 1.43 19.42
CA ARG A 137 -12.83 2.58 19.65
C ARG A 137 -11.66 2.11 20.48
N THR A 138 -10.48 2.61 20.17
CA THR A 138 -9.30 2.34 20.99
C THR A 138 -8.89 3.64 21.68
N GLU A 139 -8.65 3.59 22.99
CA GLU A 139 -8.09 4.73 23.74
C GLU A 139 -6.58 4.82 23.57
N ALA A 140 -6.01 3.98 22.71
CA ALA A 140 -4.67 4.20 22.24
C ALA A 140 -4.62 5.64 21.71
N LYS A 141 -4.09 6.55 22.53
CA LYS A 141 -2.95 7.33 22.09
C LYS A 141 -2.00 6.29 21.59
N THR A 142 -2.17 5.85 20.34
CA THR A 142 -1.06 5.26 19.62
C THR A 142 0.08 6.20 19.96
N ARG A 143 1.11 5.69 20.65
CA ARG A 143 2.31 6.50 20.94
C ARG A 143 2.90 7.10 19.64
N HIS A 144 2.38 6.63 18.52
CA HIS A 144 2.47 7.04 17.14
C HIS A 144 1.18 7.78 16.75
N ARG A 145 1.18 9.09 17.00
CA ARG A 145 0.33 10.02 16.26
C ARG A 145 0.86 10.01 14.83
N ILE A 146 0.29 9.20 13.95
CA ILE A 146 0.15 9.66 12.57
C ILE A 146 -0.98 10.67 12.69
N ASP A 147 -0.62 11.96 12.81
CA ASP A 147 -1.61 12.98 12.49
C ASP A 147 -2.23 12.56 11.16
N PRO A 148 -3.57 12.42 11.03
CA PRO A 148 -4.14 12.46 9.70
C PRO A 148 -3.61 13.77 9.13
N PRO A 149 -2.83 13.74 8.04
CA PRO A 149 -2.30 14.98 7.50
C PRO A 149 -3.51 15.87 7.26
N ALA A 150 -3.42 17.12 7.74
CA ALA A 150 -4.43 18.15 7.49
C ALA A 150 -4.88 18.00 6.03
N PRO A 151 -6.20 17.95 5.73
CA PRO A 151 -6.75 17.46 4.47
C PRO A 151 -5.85 17.92 3.34
N VAL A 152 -4.97 17.01 2.90
CA VAL A 152 -3.94 17.39 1.94
C VAL A 152 -4.74 17.73 0.71
N GLU A 153 -4.64 18.97 0.23
CA GLU A 153 -5.13 19.31 -1.10
C GLU A 153 -4.73 18.13 -2.00
N ARG A 154 -5.72 17.43 -2.57
CA ARG A 154 -5.48 16.21 -3.34
C ARG A 154 -4.33 16.52 -4.29
N ILE A 155 -3.18 15.91 -4.07
CA ILE A 155 -1.99 16.20 -4.86
C ILE A 155 -2.22 15.52 -6.20
N GLU A 156 -2.81 16.26 -7.12
CA GLU A 156 -3.12 15.74 -8.44
C GLU A 156 -1.86 15.83 -9.31
N ILE A 157 -1.24 14.68 -9.56
CA ILE A 157 -0.23 14.52 -10.60
C ILE A 157 -0.79 13.61 -11.70
N PRO A 158 -0.51 13.86 -12.98
CA PRO A 158 -0.98 12.99 -14.06
C PRO A 158 -0.49 11.55 -13.84
N ALA A 159 -1.22 10.56 -14.36
CA ALA A 159 -0.69 9.19 -14.41
C ALA A 159 0.40 9.13 -15.50
N PRO A 160 1.59 8.58 -15.23
CA PRO A 160 2.58 8.36 -16.28
C PRO A 160 2.12 7.24 -17.22
N GLU A 161 2.42 7.36 -18.50
CA GLU A 161 2.18 6.31 -19.49
C GLU A 161 3.48 5.60 -19.83
N LEU A 162 3.50 4.27 -19.69
CA LEU A 162 4.70 3.48 -19.94
C LEU A 162 5.26 3.65 -21.36
N ALA A 163 4.37 3.70 -22.36
CA ALA A 163 4.74 3.94 -23.76
C ALA A 163 5.38 5.33 -23.98
N SER A 164 4.95 6.34 -23.21
CA SER A 164 5.54 7.68 -23.27
C SER A 164 6.92 7.74 -22.61
N LEU A 165 7.16 6.93 -21.58
CA LEU A 165 8.44 6.88 -20.86
C LEU A 165 9.49 6.00 -21.55
N LEU A 166 9.07 4.87 -22.14
CA LEU A 166 9.97 3.89 -22.76
C LEU A 166 10.00 3.95 -24.29
N GLY A 167 8.97 4.52 -24.92
CA GLY A 167 8.81 4.47 -26.38
C GLY A 167 8.53 3.04 -26.86
N ASP A 168 9.31 2.58 -27.83
CA ASP A 168 9.25 1.24 -28.41
C ASP A 168 10.25 0.25 -27.77
N ARG A 169 10.85 0.62 -26.63
CA ARG A 169 11.77 -0.26 -25.89
C ARG A 169 11.02 -1.48 -25.35
N SER A 170 11.69 -2.62 -25.35
CA SER A 170 11.17 -3.84 -24.74
C SER A 170 11.01 -3.66 -23.24
N THR A 171 9.85 -3.99 -22.69
CA THR A 171 9.60 -3.91 -21.25
C THR A 171 9.51 -5.32 -20.67
N PRO A 172 10.24 -5.63 -19.58
CA PRO A 172 10.09 -6.92 -18.93
C PRO A 172 8.73 -6.98 -18.19
N ALA A 173 8.06 -8.14 -18.23
CA ALA A 173 6.71 -8.32 -17.67
C ALA A 173 6.57 -7.91 -16.19
N TRP A 174 7.62 -8.07 -15.39
CA TRP A 174 7.58 -7.64 -13.98
C TRP A 174 7.47 -6.11 -13.85
N LEU A 175 8.11 -5.36 -14.74
CA LEU A 175 8.07 -3.89 -14.74
C LEU A 175 6.72 -3.42 -15.26
N GLU A 176 6.16 -4.08 -16.29
CA GLU A 176 4.79 -3.81 -16.76
C GLU A 176 3.76 -4.01 -15.64
N SER A 177 3.84 -5.12 -14.89
CA SER A 177 2.95 -5.41 -13.76
C SER A 177 3.08 -4.36 -12.66
N ALA A 178 4.31 -4.08 -12.19
CA ALA A 178 4.53 -3.13 -11.11
C ALA A 178 4.17 -1.69 -11.52
N PHE A 179 4.44 -1.30 -12.77
CA PHE A 179 4.01 -0.02 -13.30
C PHE A 179 2.48 0.07 -13.41
N GLY A 180 1.82 -1.00 -13.85
CA GLY A 180 0.36 -1.10 -13.92
C GLY A 180 -0.34 -0.99 -12.56
N GLU A 181 0.33 -1.40 -11.48
CA GLU A 181 -0.14 -1.19 -10.10
C GLU A 181 0.07 0.27 -9.64
N LEU A 182 1.25 0.85 -9.90
CA LEU A 182 1.64 2.14 -9.33
C LEU A 182 1.12 3.37 -10.11
N ALA A 183 1.10 3.31 -11.44
CA ALA A 183 0.75 4.44 -12.30
C ALA A 183 -0.71 4.92 -12.17
N PRO A 184 -1.74 4.05 -12.06
CA PRO A 184 -3.12 4.51 -11.92
C PRO A 184 -3.47 4.93 -10.49
N SER A 185 -2.66 4.55 -9.50
CA SER A 185 -2.92 4.81 -8.07
C SER A 185 -3.32 6.27 -7.81
N PRO A 186 -4.34 6.56 -6.99
CA PRO A 186 -4.68 7.93 -6.61
C PRO A 186 -3.63 8.57 -5.69
N TYR A 187 -2.67 7.79 -5.17
CA TYR A 187 -1.61 8.27 -4.32
C TYR A 187 -0.46 8.87 -5.14
N ALA A 188 -0.18 10.16 -4.96
CA ALA A 188 0.79 10.87 -5.77
C ALA A 188 2.23 10.28 -5.65
N PRO A 189 2.74 9.92 -4.46
CA PRO A 189 4.01 9.21 -4.37
C PRO A 189 4.03 7.92 -5.20
N SER A 190 2.93 7.16 -5.30
CA SER A 190 2.88 5.95 -6.13
C SER A 190 3.03 6.24 -7.63
N ARG A 191 2.39 7.29 -8.17
CA ARG A 191 2.59 7.63 -9.60
C ARG A 191 4.01 8.11 -9.88
N LEU A 192 4.62 8.82 -8.93
CA LEU A 192 6.02 9.25 -9.02
C LEU A 192 6.98 8.05 -8.89
N ALA A 193 6.66 7.09 -8.02
CA ALA A 193 7.35 5.82 -7.89
C ALA A 193 7.29 5.01 -9.19
N ALA A 194 6.15 4.98 -9.90
CA ALA A 194 6.02 4.32 -11.19
C ALA A 194 7.04 4.86 -12.21
N ALA A 195 7.16 6.19 -12.31
CA ALA A 195 8.10 6.85 -13.21
C ALA A 195 9.56 6.57 -12.81
N GLY A 196 9.89 6.63 -11.51
CA GLY A 196 11.22 6.28 -11.01
C GLY A 196 11.57 4.80 -11.14
N LEU A 197 10.57 3.91 -11.05
CA LEU A 197 10.74 2.48 -11.24
C LEU A 197 11.13 2.16 -12.69
N VAL A 198 10.68 2.94 -13.68
CA VAL A 198 11.15 2.82 -15.06
C VAL A 198 12.66 3.09 -15.15
N VAL A 199 13.15 4.13 -14.49
CA VAL A 199 14.59 4.49 -14.46
C VAL A 199 15.42 3.40 -13.81
N ARG A 200 14.94 2.87 -12.67
CA ARG A 200 15.68 1.87 -11.87
C ARG A 200 15.49 0.43 -12.37
N GLY A 201 14.42 0.18 -13.11
CA GLY A 201 13.96 -1.15 -13.48
C GLY A 201 14.24 -1.52 -14.92
N TRP A 202 14.28 -0.52 -15.81
CA TRP A 202 14.55 -0.76 -17.22
C TRP A 202 16.05 -0.71 -17.53
N GLY A 203 16.47 -1.63 -18.39
CA GLY A 203 17.79 -1.61 -18.99
C GLY A 203 17.91 -2.68 -20.06
N PRO A 204 18.73 -2.47 -21.10
CA PRO A 204 18.88 -3.41 -22.20
C PRO A 204 19.41 -4.76 -21.71
N ALA A 205 18.62 -5.81 -21.89
CA ALA A 205 18.89 -7.13 -21.33
C ALA A 205 19.89 -7.92 -22.19
N SER A 206 19.81 -7.78 -23.52
CA SER A 206 20.67 -8.50 -24.46
C SER A 206 21.79 -7.62 -25.04
N PRO A 207 22.89 -8.21 -25.56
CA PRO A 207 23.90 -7.46 -26.32
C PRO A 207 23.31 -6.68 -27.50
N GLU A 208 22.32 -7.24 -28.19
CA GLU A 208 21.64 -6.63 -29.33
C GLU A 208 20.76 -5.45 -28.90
N GLU A 209 20.06 -5.55 -27.77
CA GLU A 209 19.36 -4.40 -27.17
C GLU A 209 20.33 -3.32 -26.73
N ARG A 210 21.49 -3.68 -26.16
CA ARG A 210 22.53 -2.72 -25.79
C ARG A 210 23.09 -1.98 -27.01
N ALA A 211 23.35 -2.70 -28.10
CA ALA A 211 23.81 -2.11 -29.35
C ALA A 211 22.76 -1.14 -29.91
N ARG A 212 21.49 -1.55 -29.98
CA ARG A 212 20.39 -0.70 -30.44
C ARG A 212 20.21 0.55 -29.58
N GLU A 213 20.25 0.42 -28.25
CA GLU A 213 20.14 1.59 -27.36
C GLU A 213 21.34 2.54 -27.53
N THR A 214 22.55 2.00 -27.72
CA THR A 214 23.75 2.81 -27.99
C THR A 214 23.62 3.58 -29.31
N GLU A 215 23.14 2.92 -30.37
CA GLU A 215 22.90 3.56 -31.67
C GLU A 215 21.86 4.69 -31.57
N ARG A 216 20.77 4.50 -30.81
CA ARG A 216 19.76 5.53 -30.55
C ARG A 216 20.36 6.76 -29.85
N LEU A 217 21.15 6.54 -28.81
CA LEU A 217 21.82 7.62 -28.08
C LEU A 217 22.82 8.38 -28.96
N ILE A 218 23.58 7.66 -29.82
CA ILE A 218 24.49 8.29 -30.80
C ILE A 218 23.70 9.11 -31.83
N ALA A 219 22.52 8.65 -32.24
CA ALA A 219 21.63 9.36 -33.16
C ALA A 219 20.92 10.57 -32.52
N GLY A 220 21.11 10.80 -31.20
CA GLY A 220 20.50 11.91 -30.48
C GLY A 220 19.04 11.67 -30.09
N GLU A 221 18.58 10.42 -30.11
CA GLU A 221 17.27 10.07 -29.57
C GLU A 221 17.25 10.25 -28.05
N ARG A 222 16.08 10.60 -27.50
CA ARG A 222 15.92 10.77 -26.05
C ARG A 222 16.07 9.43 -25.34
N SER A 223 16.87 9.42 -24.27
CA SER A 223 16.92 8.27 -23.37
C SER A 223 15.59 8.15 -22.59
N HIS A 224 15.30 6.96 -22.06
CA HIS A 224 14.18 6.79 -21.14
C HIS A 224 14.33 7.67 -19.88
N ILE A 225 15.56 7.92 -19.42
CA ILE A 225 15.84 8.83 -18.30
C ILE A 225 15.42 10.26 -18.65
N ASP A 226 15.69 10.73 -19.86
CA ASP A 226 15.27 12.06 -20.31
C ASP A 226 13.74 12.16 -20.49
N ALA A 227 13.10 11.07 -20.92
CA ALA A 227 11.63 11.01 -21.00
C ALA A 227 10.99 11.09 -19.61
N VAL A 228 11.51 10.34 -18.63
CA VAL A 228 11.07 10.44 -17.23
C VAL A 228 11.33 11.83 -16.66
N ARG A 229 12.53 12.39 -16.85
CA ARG A 229 12.84 13.76 -16.41
C ARG A 229 11.83 14.76 -16.99
N SER A 230 11.58 14.71 -18.30
CA SER A 230 10.63 15.60 -18.97
C SER A 230 9.21 15.47 -18.42
N TRP A 231 8.80 14.26 -18.04
CA TRP A 231 7.50 14.03 -17.41
C TRP A 231 7.45 14.62 -15.99
N VAL A 232 8.49 14.42 -15.17
CA VAL A 232 8.58 15.02 -13.82
C VAL A 232 8.63 16.56 -13.89
N GLU A 233 9.34 17.13 -14.87
CA GLU A 233 9.40 18.58 -15.11
C GLU A 233 8.04 19.18 -15.49
N SER A 234 7.13 18.37 -16.06
CA SER A 234 5.77 18.81 -16.39
C SER A 234 4.89 19.00 -15.16
N ILE A 235 5.25 18.39 -14.03
CA ILE A 235 4.59 18.57 -12.74
C ILE A 235 5.06 19.91 -12.14
N SER A 236 4.15 20.68 -11.55
CA SER A 236 4.54 21.96 -10.95
C SER A 236 5.50 21.76 -9.76
N ALA A 237 6.47 22.67 -9.59
CA ALA A 237 7.40 22.59 -8.46
C ALA A 237 6.72 22.56 -7.07
N PRO A 238 5.64 23.34 -6.81
CA PRO A 238 4.85 23.20 -5.58
C PRO A 238 4.28 21.79 -5.39
N THR A 239 3.74 21.19 -6.46
CA THR A 239 3.18 19.83 -6.41
C THR A 239 4.28 18.80 -6.11
N ARG A 240 5.45 18.91 -6.75
CA ARG A 240 6.57 17.99 -6.49
C ARG A 240 7.05 18.04 -5.03
N ARG A 241 7.14 19.25 -4.44
CA ARG A 241 7.46 19.42 -3.02
C ARG A 241 6.43 18.77 -2.10
N ALA A 242 5.15 18.92 -2.41
CA ALA A 242 4.09 18.27 -1.64
C ALA A 242 4.19 16.74 -1.73
N VAL A 243 4.56 16.19 -2.90
CA VAL A 243 4.85 14.75 -3.04
C VAL A 243 6.08 14.34 -2.22
N GLU A 244 7.15 15.14 -2.24
CA GLU A 244 8.36 14.90 -1.43
C GLU A 244 8.02 14.88 0.07
N GLU A 245 7.23 15.83 0.55
CA GLU A 245 6.77 15.89 1.95
C GLU A 245 5.95 14.65 2.32
N SER A 246 5.00 14.24 1.46
CA SER A 246 4.20 13.02 1.66
C SER A 246 5.06 11.76 1.71
N ALA A 247 6.01 11.61 0.76
CA ALA A 247 6.91 10.48 0.72
C ALA A 247 7.89 10.46 1.91
N THR A 248 8.29 11.64 2.40
CA THR A 248 9.12 11.77 3.60
C THR A 248 8.38 11.26 4.83
N ALA A 249 7.11 11.63 4.98
CA ALA A 249 6.27 11.11 6.06
C ALA A 249 6.11 9.57 5.98
N ASP A 250 5.93 9.00 4.78
CA ASP A 250 5.90 7.54 4.60
C ASP A 250 7.22 6.88 5.02
N ALA A 251 8.36 7.50 4.68
CA ALA A 251 9.68 7.00 5.06
C ALA A 251 9.86 6.95 6.58
N GLU A 252 9.36 7.96 7.30
CA GLU A 252 9.44 8.08 8.75
C GLU A 252 8.62 7.00 9.49
N VAL A 253 7.65 6.36 8.83
CA VAL A 253 6.82 5.29 9.42
C VAL A 253 7.47 3.90 9.27
N LEU A 254 8.40 3.71 8.33
CA LEU A 254 9.03 2.41 8.09
C LEU A 254 9.79 1.81 9.29
N PRO A 255 10.49 2.60 10.14
CA PRO A 255 11.14 2.06 11.34
C PRO A 255 10.14 1.37 12.30
N GLU A 256 8.94 1.92 12.43
CA GLU A 256 7.88 1.35 13.28
C GLU A 256 7.39 0.01 12.71
N GLN A 257 7.30 -0.12 11.38
CA GLN A 257 6.98 -1.39 10.72
C GLN A 257 8.08 -2.44 10.94
N ALA A 258 9.34 -2.03 10.98
CA ALA A 258 10.47 -2.91 11.26
C ALA A 258 10.49 -3.38 12.73
N GLU A 259 10.09 -2.51 13.67
CA GLU A 259 9.88 -2.91 15.07
C GLU A 259 8.70 -3.90 15.19
N ALA A 260 7.58 -3.62 14.49
CA ALA A 260 6.43 -4.52 14.46
C ALA A 260 6.79 -5.90 13.90
N LEU A 261 7.68 -5.98 12.91
CA LEU A 261 8.22 -7.23 12.39
C LEU A 261 8.98 -8.02 13.47
N ALA A 262 9.82 -7.36 14.27
CA ALA A 262 10.55 -8.01 15.35
C ALA A 262 9.60 -8.66 16.38
N ILE A 263 8.49 -7.98 16.70
CA ILE A 263 7.44 -8.50 17.59
C ILE A 263 6.64 -9.63 16.90
N ALA A 264 6.40 -9.54 15.60
CA ALA A 264 5.62 -10.53 14.85
C ALA A 264 6.28 -11.92 14.80
N PHE A 265 7.62 -12.00 14.86
CA PHE A 265 8.33 -13.28 14.92
C PHE A 265 7.97 -14.13 16.14
N GLU A 266 7.67 -13.50 17.27
CA GLU A 266 7.23 -14.19 18.48
C GLU A 266 5.80 -14.77 18.32
N ARG A 267 5.05 -14.29 17.33
CA ARG A 267 3.62 -14.56 17.12
C ARG A 267 3.34 -15.53 15.96
N GLY A 268 4.24 -15.63 14.99
CA GLY A 268 4.17 -16.63 13.91
C GLY A 268 4.81 -16.19 12.60
N ALA A 269 5.43 -17.15 11.89
CA ALA A 269 6.22 -16.88 10.68
C ALA A 269 5.43 -16.18 9.57
N ALA A 270 4.18 -16.56 9.32
CA ALA A 270 3.38 -16.01 8.21
C ALA A 270 3.09 -14.51 8.35
N VAL A 271 2.88 -14.03 9.58
CA VAL A 271 2.62 -12.60 9.86
C VAL A 271 3.90 -11.79 9.68
N ALA A 272 5.02 -12.30 10.21
CA ALA A 272 6.33 -11.69 10.03
C ALA A 272 6.70 -11.61 8.53
N GLU A 273 6.45 -12.67 7.77
CA GLU A 273 6.69 -12.73 6.33
C GLU A 273 5.92 -11.67 5.54
N SER A 274 4.64 -11.48 5.87
CA SER A 274 3.80 -10.44 5.24
C SER A 274 4.31 -9.02 5.53
N ILE A 275 4.60 -8.73 6.80
CA ILE A 275 5.14 -7.42 7.22
C ILE A 275 6.49 -7.14 6.56
N ALA A 276 7.38 -8.13 6.52
CA ALA A 276 8.68 -8.00 5.87
C ALA A 276 8.54 -7.71 4.36
N GLY A 277 7.62 -8.39 3.68
CA GLY A 277 7.32 -8.13 2.26
C GLY A 277 6.80 -6.72 2.01
N ALA A 278 5.87 -6.25 2.84
CA ALA A 278 5.31 -4.90 2.75
C ALA A 278 6.37 -3.81 3.02
N LEU A 279 7.18 -3.98 4.07
CA LEU A 279 8.25 -3.06 4.43
C LEU A 279 9.27 -2.89 3.30
N VAL A 280 9.74 -4.00 2.70
CA VAL A 280 10.70 -3.94 1.59
C VAL A 280 10.08 -3.31 0.34
N ARG A 281 8.82 -3.60 0.03
CA ARG A 281 8.11 -2.99 -1.11
C ARG A 281 7.95 -1.48 -0.93
N ALA A 282 7.49 -1.04 0.24
CA ALA A 282 7.35 0.38 0.55
C ALA A 282 8.69 1.12 0.45
N ARG A 283 9.77 0.53 0.98
CA ARG A 283 11.12 1.10 0.87
C ARG A 283 11.61 1.20 -0.58
N ASP A 284 11.31 0.20 -1.42
CA ASP A 284 11.65 0.22 -2.85
C ASP A 284 10.86 1.28 -3.63
N ASP A 285 9.57 1.42 -3.34
CA ASP A 285 8.71 2.41 -3.97
C ASP A 285 9.18 3.84 -3.60
N LEU A 286 9.53 4.10 -2.34
CA LEU A 286 10.10 5.38 -1.91
C LEU A 286 11.48 5.67 -2.53
N THR A 287 12.32 4.64 -2.73
CA THR A 287 13.58 4.82 -3.49
C THR A 287 13.29 5.23 -4.93
N SER A 288 12.21 4.69 -5.51
CA SER A 288 11.80 5.07 -6.87
C SER A 288 11.30 6.51 -6.91
N VAL A 289 10.60 6.98 -5.87
CA VAL A 289 10.25 8.40 -5.71
C VAL A 289 11.49 9.29 -5.65
N ASP A 290 12.49 8.96 -4.80
CA ASP A 290 13.75 9.72 -4.71
C ASP A 290 14.46 9.78 -6.06
N VAL A 291 14.52 8.67 -6.80
CA VAL A 291 15.14 8.68 -8.13
C VAL A 291 14.40 9.61 -9.11
N ALA A 292 13.07 9.59 -9.13
CA ALA A 292 12.29 10.46 -10.00
C ALA A 292 12.49 11.96 -9.66
N LEU A 293 12.46 12.33 -8.38
CA LEU A 293 12.73 13.69 -7.91
C LEU A 293 14.19 14.12 -8.18
N GLY A 294 15.13 13.20 -7.99
CA GLY A 294 16.55 13.42 -8.21
C GLY A 294 16.89 13.78 -9.66
N LEU A 295 16.11 13.29 -10.64
CA LEU A 295 16.29 13.65 -12.06
C LEU A 295 16.11 15.14 -12.35
N VAL A 296 15.36 15.85 -11.51
CA VAL A 296 15.10 17.30 -11.60
C VAL A 296 15.79 18.10 -10.49
N GLY A 297 16.68 17.47 -9.73
CA GLY A 297 17.43 18.10 -8.64
C GLY A 297 16.64 18.37 -7.37
N GLU A 298 15.58 17.58 -7.12
CA GLU A 298 14.77 17.61 -5.89
C GLU A 298 14.94 16.28 -5.11
N GLY A 299 14.23 16.09 -3.98
CA GLY A 299 14.24 14.83 -3.22
C GLY A 299 15.25 14.76 -2.06
N ASP A 300 15.97 15.84 -1.75
CA ASP A 300 16.98 15.86 -0.68
C ASP A 300 16.40 15.64 0.73
N ALA A 301 15.15 16.00 0.99
CA ALA A 301 14.50 15.71 2.27
C ALA A 301 14.18 14.22 2.36
N LEU A 302 13.54 13.67 1.31
CA LEU A 302 13.23 12.24 1.23
C LEU A 302 14.49 11.38 1.32
N ARG A 303 15.56 11.72 0.60
CA ARG A 303 16.83 10.98 0.63
C ARG A 303 17.43 10.92 2.04
N ARG A 304 17.36 12.01 2.79
CA ARG A 304 17.83 12.05 4.19
C ARG A 304 16.95 11.18 5.08
N ALA A 305 15.63 11.31 4.98
CA ALA A 305 14.70 10.49 5.74
C ALA A 305 14.89 9.00 5.45
N LEU A 306 15.10 8.61 4.18
CA LEU A 306 15.39 7.23 3.81
C LEU A 306 16.71 6.71 4.40
N ALA A 307 17.75 7.55 4.46
CA ALA A 307 19.01 7.18 5.10
C ALA A 307 18.85 6.99 6.62
N ASP A 308 18.16 7.92 7.30
CA ASP A 308 17.88 7.83 8.74
C ASP A 308 17.00 6.59 9.05
N THR A 309 16.02 6.31 8.19
CA THR A 309 15.18 5.11 8.26
C THR A 309 15.99 3.84 8.05
N ASP A 310 16.93 3.81 7.11
CA ASP A 310 17.79 2.64 6.89
C ASP A 310 18.68 2.37 8.12
N ASP A 311 19.21 3.41 8.75
CA ASP A 311 19.97 3.29 10.00
C ASP A 311 19.10 2.76 11.16
N ALA A 312 17.83 3.18 11.24
CA ALA A 312 16.89 2.67 12.24
C ALA A 312 16.50 1.19 11.97
N ILE A 313 16.20 0.85 10.71
CA ILE A 313 15.85 -0.52 10.30
C ILE A 313 17.05 -1.47 10.49
N ALA A 314 18.29 -0.97 10.42
CA ALA A 314 19.50 -1.76 10.65
C ALA A 314 19.45 -2.55 11.98
N LEU A 315 18.80 -1.99 13.02
CA LEU A 315 18.62 -2.63 14.32
C LEU A 315 17.68 -3.85 14.28
N HIS A 316 16.81 -3.92 13.26
CA HIS A 316 15.80 -4.96 13.06
C HIS A 316 16.14 -5.91 11.89
N MET A 317 17.39 -5.89 11.43
CA MET A 317 17.83 -6.69 10.27
C MET A 317 17.78 -8.21 10.50
N THR A 318 17.92 -8.67 11.75
CA THR A 318 17.87 -10.11 12.05
C THR A 318 16.48 -10.71 11.77
N PRO A 319 15.37 -10.15 12.28
CA PRO A 319 14.02 -10.50 11.84
C PRO A 319 13.85 -10.46 10.32
N LEU A 320 14.27 -9.37 9.68
CA LEU A 320 14.16 -9.22 8.22
C LEU A 320 14.82 -10.37 7.49
N THR A 321 16.10 -10.66 7.79
CA THR A 321 16.88 -11.76 7.18
C THR A 321 16.24 -13.14 7.32
N GLN A 322 15.50 -13.39 8.38
CA GLN A 322 14.75 -14.64 8.56
C GLN A 322 13.55 -14.75 7.60
N CYS A 323 12.97 -13.63 7.14
CA CYS A 323 11.89 -13.57 6.15
C CYS A 323 12.38 -13.50 4.70
N ALA A 324 13.66 -13.81 4.41
CA ALA A 324 14.27 -13.68 3.08
C ALA A 324 13.50 -14.36 1.94
N ALA A 325 12.88 -15.51 2.22
CA ALA A 325 12.11 -16.25 1.23
C ALA A 325 10.81 -15.52 0.87
N ALA A 326 10.08 -15.01 1.85
CA ALA A 326 8.87 -14.23 1.64
C ALA A 326 9.15 -12.91 0.94
N VAL A 327 10.20 -12.18 1.33
CA VAL A 327 10.62 -10.94 0.64
C VAL A 327 10.91 -11.21 -0.84
N ARG A 328 11.59 -12.32 -1.16
CA ARG A 328 11.83 -12.74 -2.56
C ARG A 328 10.53 -13.10 -3.29
N ALA A 329 9.59 -13.76 -2.62
CA ALA A 329 8.29 -14.07 -3.20
C ALA A 329 7.48 -12.78 -3.49
N THR A 330 7.47 -11.81 -2.57
CA THR A 330 6.76 -10.54 -2.71
C THR A 330 7.35 -9.64 -3.78
N MET A 331 8.68 -9.53 -3.86
CA MET A 331 9.35 -8.66 -4.83
C MET A 331 9.50 -9.32 -6.19
N GLY A 332 9.64 -10.65 -6.23
CA GLY A 332 9.95 -11.41 -7.43
C GLY A 332 11.45 -11.36 -7.79
N GLU A 333 12.01 -12.51 -8.16
CA GLU A 333 13.44 -12.66 -8.46
C GLU A 333 13.89 -11.79 -9.66
N ALA A 334 13.00 -11.57 -10.63
CA ALA A 334 13.28 -10.75 -11.80
C ALA A 334 13.45 -9.26 -11.46
N ARG A 335 12.56 -8.69 -10.62
CA ARG A 335 12.66 -7.31 -10.11
C ARG A 335 13.93 -7.13 -9.29
N LEU A 336 14.15 -8.01 -8.30
CA LEU A 336 15.34 -7.95 -7.45
C LEU A 336 16.64 -8.03 -8.26
N ARG A 337 16.71 -8.91 -9.27
CA ARG A 337 17.87 -9.00 -10.16
C ARG A 337 18.05 -7.75 -11.00
N ALA A 338 16.97 -7.17 -11.52
CA ALA A 338 17.06 -5.95 -12.30
C ALA A 338 17.57 -4.78 -11.45
N LEU A 339 16.97 -4.57 -10.28
CA LEU A 339 17.34 -3.50 -9.35
C LEU A 339 18.80 -3.64 -8.89
N ARG A 340 19.26 -4.84 -8.51
CA ARG A 340 20.66 -5.10 -8.13
C ARG A 340 21.70 -4.80 -9.21
N ARG A 341 21.32 -4.86 -10.50
CA ARG A 341 22.28 -4.56 -11.59
C ARG A 341 22.50 -3.07 -11.73
N LEU A 342 21.51 -2.27 -11.36
CA LEU A 342 21.48 -0.83 -11.57
C LEU A 342 21.82 -0.06 -10.29
N ASP A 343 21.48 -0.63 -9.14
CA ASP A 343 21.79 -0.14 -7.81
C ASP A 343 23.07 -0.84 -7.33
N ALA A 344 24.18 -0.12 -7.18
CA ALA A 344 25.56 -0.64 -7.05
C ALA A 344 25.88 -1.42 -5.76
N GLY A 345 24.87 -2.03 -5.12
CA GLY A 345 25.01 -2.86 -3.92
C GLY A 345 24.94 -2.10 -2.61
N GLU A 346 24.57 -0.82 -2.63
CA GLU A 346 24.48 0.03 -1.43
C GLU A 346 23.18 -0.21 -0.64
N SER A 347 22.12 -0.66 -1.31
CA SER A 347 20.82 -0.95 -0.69
C SER A 347 20.84 -2.27 0.10
N TRP A 348 20.73 -2.19 1.43
CA TRP A 348 20.71 -3.35 2.34
C TRP A 348 19.64 -4.39 1.96
N TRP A 349 18.47 -3.92 1.52
CA TRP A 349 17.31 -4.73 1.13
C TRP A 349 17.48 -5.39 -0.25
N LEU A 350 18.47 -4.96 -1.05
CA LEU A 350 18.87 -5.65 -2.28
C LEU A 350 20.00 -6.66 -2.04
N GLY A 351 20.94 -6.40 -1.13
CA GLY A 351 22.20 -7.16 -1.01
C GLY A 351 22.28 -8.28 0.04
N GLY A 352 21.39 -8.33 1.04
CA GLY A 352 21.62 -9.13 2.26
C GLY A 352 21.16 -10.60 2.27
N TRP A 353 20.57 -11.13 1.20
CA TRP A 353 19.74 -12.34 1.27
C TRP A 353 20.42 -13.64 0.80
N ARG A 354 21.75 -13.73 0.89
CA ARG A 354 22.46 -14.98 0.56
C ARG A 354 22.38 -15.91 1.77
N ALA A 355 21.56 -16.95 1.62
CA ALA A 355 21.51 -18.10 2.53
C ALA A 355 22.84 -18.86 2.57
#